data_AF-Q9LTA7-F1
#
_entry.id   AF-Q9LTA7-F1
#
_cell.length_a   1.000
_cell.length_b   1.000
_cell.length_c   1.000
_cell.angle_alpha   90.00
_cell.angle_beta   90.00
_cell.angle_gamma   90.00
#
_symmetry.space_group_name_H-M   'P 1'
#
loop_
_entity.id
_entity.type
_entity.pdbx_description
1 polymer ?
#
loop_
_entity_poly.entity_id
_entity_poly.type
_entity_poly.pdbx_seq_one_letter_code
_entity_poly.pdbx_strand_id
1 'polypeptide(L)'
;MDSNVITSLTFKTSKGRTSPKFGYGTSDSVEFVLESKGCAIVGFYGWYKTGSGYTTALGAYYYPMPLPPSSEKLEAQGGAGGAPWDDGSNFEGVRKIYIGTGEIGIVSIKFLYENDIHEIIVGDHHGNKNLLRHEEFDLDYPSEYLTSVEGSYDVVPGSEEDEVMIMLKFTTNMRTSPCYGLDDDPSFVLHKEGHKIVGFHGKSSTMLHKLGIHVLPITHS
;
A
#
# COMPACT_ATOMS: atom_id res chain seq x y z
N MET A 1 20.16 11.63 -41.96
CA MET A 1 20.11 11.60 -40.48
C MET A 1 19.37 10.34 -40.11
N ASP A 2 20.09 9.25 -39.93
CA ASP A 2 19.50 7.95 -39.60
C ASP A 2 19.25 7.92 -38.09
N SER A 3 18.13 8.49 -37.66
CA SER A 3 17.64 8.21 -36.32
C SER A 3 16.66 7.06 -36.37
N ASN A 4 17.13 5.88 -35.95
CA ASN A 4 16.27 4.75 -35.65
C ASN A 4 15.24 5.19 -34.60
N VAL A 5 13.96 5.07 -34.94
CA VAL A 5 12.84 5.38 -34.05
C VAL A 5 11.93 4.17 -33.96
N ILE A 6 11.26 4.01 -32.82
CA ILE A 6 10.19 3.03 -32.66
C ILE A 6 8.96 3.56 -33.36
N THR A 7 8.57 2.91 -34.45
CA THR A 7 7.47 3.35 -35.32
C THR A 7 6.13 2.75 -34.91
N SER A 8 6.14 1.53 -34.35
CA SER A 8 4.93 0.92 -33.80
C SER A 8 5.19 -0.06 -32.67
N LEU A 9 4.18 -0.29 -31.82
CA LEU A 9 4.19 -1.23 -30.72
C LEU A 9 2.90 -2.05 -30.69
N THR A 10 3.02 -3.31 -30.30
CA THR A 10 1.89 -4.20 -30.02
C THR A 10 2.20 -4.96 -28.73
N PHE A 11 1.24 -4.99 -27.81
CA PHE A 11 1.38 -5.71 -26.55
C PHE A 11 0.62 -7.04 -26.63
N LYS A 12 1.27 -8.12 -26.21
CA LYS A 12 0.67 -9.46 -26.08
C LYS A 12 0.71 -9.87 -24.62
N THR A 13 -0.35 -10.53 -24.15
CA THR A 13 -0.44 -10.99 -22.75
C THR A 13 -0.49 -12.51 -22.65
N SER A 14 -0.15 -13.04 -21.48
CA SER A 14 -0.24 -14.47 -21.15
C SER A 14 -1.66 -15.05 -21.23
N LYS A 15 -2.69 -14.18 -21.32
CA LYS A 15 -4.10 -14.57 -21.51
C LYS A 15 -4.52 -14.57 -23.00
N GLY A 16 -3.56 -14.55 -23.93
CA GLY A 16 -3.82 -14.58 -25.38
C GLY A 16 -4.39 -13.29 -25.95
N ARG A 17 -4.44 -12.19 -25.17
CA ARG A 17 -4.90 -10.89 -25.66
C ARG A 17 -3.77 -10.18 -26.40
N THR A 18 -4.10 -9.59 -27.54
CA THR A 18 -3.20 -8.73 -28.32
C THR A 18 -3.82 -7.34 -28.43
N SER A 19 -3.07 -6.29 -28.13
CA SER A 19 -3.53 -4.92 -28.32
C SER A 19 -3.67 -4.59 -29.82
N PRO A 20 -4.40 -3.51 -30.18
CA PRO A 20 -4.18 -2.87 -31.46
C PRO A 20 -2.70 -2.50 -31.65
N LYS A 21 -2.26 -2.37 -32.89
CA LYS A 21 -0.95 -1.79 -33.20
C LYS A 21 -1.01 -0.29 -32.92
N PHE A 22 -0.17 0.19 -32.03
CA PHE A 22 0.02 1.62 -31.75
C PHE A 22 1.13 2.15 -32.63
N GLY A 23 0.90 3.25 -33.35
CA GLY A 23 1.87 3.80 -34.30
C GLY A 23 1.77 3.16 -35.69
N TYR A 24 2.63 3.61 -36.60
CA TYR A 24 2.62 3.24 -38.00
C TYR A 24 4.01 2.79 -38.44
N GLY A 25 4.17 1.49 -38.67
CA GLY A 25 5.36 0.94 -39.31
C GLY A 25 5.34 1.23 -40.81
N THR A 26 6.49 1.62 -41.35
CA THR A 26 6.73 1.68 -42.81
C THR A 26 7.23 0.32 -43.32
N SER A 27 7.33 0.16 -44.64
CA SER A 27 7.94 -1.03 -45.27
C SER A 27 9.36 -1.32 -44.78
N ASP A 28 10.06 -0.28 -44.32
CA ASP A 28 11.47 -0.35 -43.91
C ASP A 28 11.63 -0.57 -42.39
N SER A 29 10.51 -0.74 -41.67
CA SER A 29 10.53 -0.97 -40.22
C SER A 29 11.07 -2.36 -39.88
N VAL A 30 12.04 -2.42 -38.97
CA VAL A 30 12.58 -3.67 -38.43
C VAL A 30 11.78 -4.07 -37.18
N GLU A 31 11.23 -5.28 -37.18
CA GLU A 31 10.50 -5.83 -36.03
C GLU A 31 11.46 -6.40 -34.98
N PHE A 32 11.13 -6.19 -33.71
CA PHE A 32 11.80 -6.82 -32.57
C PHE A 32 10.76 -7.25 -31.54
N VAL A 33 11.13 -8.21 -30.68
CA VAL A 33 10.25 -8.74 -29.62
C VAL A 33 10.98 -8.65 -28.30
N LEU A 34 10.34 -8.02 -27.31
CA LEU A 34 10.76 -8.02 -25.92
C LEU A 34 9.97 -9.12 -25.19
N GLU A 35 10.54 -10.32 -25.16
CA GLU A 35 9.98 -11.48 -24.47
C GLU A 35 11.07 -12.26 -23.73
N SER A 36 10.77 -12.70 -22.51
CA SER A 36 11.58 -13.67 -21.77
C SER A 36 10.66 -14.79 -21.27
N LYS A 37 10.89 -16.01 -21.75
CA LYS A 37 10.02 -17.16 -21.44
C LYS A 37 9.97 -17.41 -19.94
N GLY A 38 8.75 -17.59 -19.42
CA GLY A 38 8.53 -17.81 -17.99
C GLY A 38 8.70 -16.55 -17.13
N CYS A 39 8.87 -15.36 -17.72
CA CYS A 39 8.97 -14.10 -16.98
C CYS A 39 7.79 -13.16 -17.30
N ALA A 40 7.42 -12.32 -16.34
CA ALA A 40 6.58 -11.14 -16.57
C ALA A 40 7.45 -9.93 -16.90
N ILE A 41 6.92 -8.99 -17.72
CA ILE A 41 7.49 -7.66 -17.85
C ILE A 41 7.05 -6.84 -16.62
N VAL A 42 8.01 -6.32 -15.87
CA VAL A 42 7.77 -5.55 -14.63
C VAL A 42 8.14 -4.06 -14.75
N GLY A 43 8.67 -3.66 -15.91
CA GLY A 43 9.01 -2.28 -16.19
C GLY A 43 9.63 -2.13 -17.57
N PHE A 44 9.86 -0.88 -17.98
CA PHE A 44 10.50 -0.54 -19.25
C PHE A 44 11.63 0.46 -19.01
N TYR A 45 12.63 0.43 -19.87
CA TYR A 45 13.67 1.44 -19.95
C TYR A 45 13.89 1.82 -21.41
N GLY A 46 14.54 2.95 -21.67
CA GLY A 46 14.77 3.40 -23.03
C GLY A 46 15.22 4.85 -23.06
N TRP A 47 15.34 5.38 -24.27
CA TRP A 47 15.59 6.79 -24.48
C TRP A 47 14.84 7.28 -25.72
N TYR A 48 14.59 8.58 -25.73
CA TYR A 48 13.99 9.29 -26.84
C TYR A 48 14.97 10.32 -27.38
N LYS A 49 14.77 10.73 -28.62
CA LYS A 49 15.59 11.77 -29.25
C LYS A 49 15.15 13.14 -28.74
N THR A 50 16.07 13.85 -28.07
CA THR A 50 15.87 15.25 -27.69
C THR A 50 15.59 16.09 -28.94
N GLY A 51 14.54 16.90 -28.90
CA GLY A 51 14.08 17.73 -30.02
C GLY A 51 12.86 17.19 -30.74
N SER A 52 12.82 15.89 -31.07
CA SER A 52 11.65 15.29 -31.74
C SER A 52 10.68 14.60 -30.79
N GLY A 53 11.14 14.20 -29.60
CA GLY A 53 10.33 13.43 -28.64
C GLY A 53 10.09 11.97 -29.07
N TYR A 54 10.66 11.52 -30.19
CA TYR A 54 10.48 10.15 -30.67
C TYR A 54 11.29 9.17 -29.82
N THR A 55 10.66 8.09 -29.37
CA THR A 55 11.35 6.97 -28.73
C THR A 55 12.29 6.31 -29.73
N THR A 56 13.56 6.20 -29.38
CA THR A 56 14.61 5.61 -30.25
C THR A 56 15.10 4.26 -29.76
N ALA A 57 14.88 3.95 -28.48
CA ALA A 57 15.15 2.65 -27.91
C ALA A 57 14.14 2.33 -26.81
N LEU A 58 13.77 1.05 -26.71
CA LEU A 58 12.91 0.50 -25.67
C LEU A 58 13.42 -0.89 -25.30
N GLY A 59 13.62 -1.10 -24.01
CA GLY A 59 13.88 -2.39 -23.38
C GLY A 59 12.87 -2.64 -22.27
N ALA A 60 12.86 -3.87 -21.76
CA ALA A 60 11.96 -4.31 -20.69
C ALA A 60 12.77 -4.93 -19.56
N TYR A 61 12.33 -4.70 -18.33
CA TYR A 61 12.75 -5.46 -17.16
C TYR A 61 11.86 -6.69 -17.01
N TYR A 62 12.47 -7.83 -16.73
CA TYR A 62 11.79 -9.10 -16.58
C TYR A 62 11.93 -9.64 -15.16
N TYR A 63 10.87 -10.27 -14.67
CA TYR A 63 10.90 -11.00 -13.40
C TYR A 63 10.39 -12.44 -13.61
N PRO A 64 11.11 -13.49 -13.14
CA PRO A 64 10.66 -14.88 -13.26
C PRO A 64 9.31 -15.12 -12.58
N MET A 65 8.40 -15.83 -13.25
CA MET A 65 7.11 -16.22 -12.68
C MET A 65 7.26 -17.44 -11.75
N PRO A 66 6.45 -17.56 -10.68
CA PRO A 66 5.43 -16.60 -10.26
C PRO A 66 6.05 -15.31 -9.71
N LEU A 67 5.37 -14.18 -9.94
CA LEU A 67 5.71 -12.94 -9.25
C LEU A 67 5.66 -13.16 -7.74
N PRO A 68 6.49 -12.45 -6.95
CA PRO A 68 6.35 -12.48 -5.51
C PRO A 68 4.92 -12.03 -5.14
N PRO A 69 4.38 -12.51 -3.99
CA PRO A 69 3.07 -12.11 -3.55
C PRO A 69 2.97 -10.57 -3.50
N SER A 70 2.01 -10.02 -4.24
CA SER A 70 1.68 -8.60 -4.11
C SER A 70 0.73 -8.41 -2.93
N SER A 71 0.93 -7.35 -2.17
CA SER A 71 0.02 -6.94 -1.12
C SER A 71 -1.40 -6.74 -1.64
N GLU A 72 -2.39 -7.18 -0.89
CA GLU A 72 -3.80 -6.89 -1.16
C GLU A 72 -4.27 -5.75 -0.27
N LYS A 73 -4.89 -4.74 -0.89
CA LYS A 73 -5.54 -3.63 -0.18
C LYS A 73 -6.97 -4.02 0.17
N LEU A 74 -7.27 -4.15 1.46
CA LEU A 74 -8.63 -4.45 1.94
C LEU A 74 -9.45 -3.18 2.13
N GLU A 75 -10.78 -3.32 2.08
CA GLU A 75 -11.70 -2.22 2.33
C GLU A 75 -11.53 -1.65 3.75
N ALA A 76 -11.50 -0.33 3.84
CA ALA A 76 -11.35 0.37 5.11
C ALA A 76 -12.70 0.47 5.86
N GLN A 77 -12.64 0.57 7.18
CA GLN A 77 -13.78 0.75 8.08
C GLN A 77 -13.70 2.10 8.80
N GLY A 78 -14.85 2.69 9.12
CA GLY A 78 -14.96 4.02 9.74
C GLY A 78 -15.73 5.05 8.90
N GLY A 79 -15.70 6.29 9.37
CA GLY A 79 -16.46 7.42 8.86
C GLY A 79 -16.10 7.90 7.45
N ALA A 80 -16.99 8.71 6.87
CA ALA A 80 -16.82 9.24 5.52
C ALA A 80 -15.88 10.45 5.43
N GLY A 81 -15.61 11.13 6.55
CA GLY A 81 -14.87 12.39 6.61
C GLY A 81 -13.35 12.23 6.45
N GLY A 82 -12.66 13.38 6.49
CA GLY A 82 -11.20 13.46 6.35
C GLY A 82 -10.67 13.31 4.92
N ALA A 83 -9.40 13.68 4.75
CA ALA A 83 -8.65 13.49 3.52
C ALA A 83 -8.10 12.06 3.45
N PRO A 84 -8.12 11.41 2.27
CA PRO A 84 -7.57 10.07 2.10
C PRO A 84 -6.05 10.08 2.21
N TRP A 85 -5.52 8.99 2.74
CA TRP A 85 -4.09 8.71 2.82
C TRP A 85 -3.84 7.21 2.63
N ASP A 86 -2.65 6.86 2.15
CA ASP A 86 -2.21 5.49 1.94
C ASP A 86 -0.68 5.49 2.07
N ASP A 87 -0.14 4.81 3.08
CA ASP A 87 1.32 4.73 3.29
C ASP A 87 2.00 3.84 2.25
N GLY A 88 1.21 3.15 1.42
CA GLY A 88 1.68 2.18 0.46
C GLY A 88 1.75 0.77 1.05
N SER A 89 2.21 -0.15 0.23
CA SER A 89 2.11 -1.58 0.50
C SER A 89 3.38 -2.36 0.19
N ASN A 90 4.47 -1.65 -0.14
CA ASN A 90 5.79 -2.20 -0.42
C ASN A 90 6.61 -2.39 0.86
N PHE A 91 5.98 -3.00 1.88
CA PHE A 91 6.58 -3.25 3.18
C PHE A 91 6.49 -4.74 3.49
N GLU A 92 7.50 -5.25 4.20
CA GLU A 92 7.51 -6.62 4.71
C GLU A 92 6.78 -6.74 6.04
N GLY A 93 6.67 -5.65 6.81
CA GLY A 93 5.89 -5.65 8.02
C GLY A 93 5.98 -4.35 8.82
N VAL A 94 5.21 -4.32 9.89
CA VAL A 94 5.13 -3.19 10.84
C VAL A 94 6.06 -3.46 12.01
N ARG A 95 6.87 -2.46 12.38
CA ARG A 95 7.79 -2.50 13.54
C ARG A 95 7.18 -1.87 14.77
N LYS A 96 6.50 -0.75 14.59
CA LYS A 96 5.99 0.05 15.69
C LYS A 96 4.77 0.85 15.24
N ILE A 97 3.82 1.00 16.15
CA ILE A 97 2.65 1.85 15.98
C ILE A 97 2.72 2.96 17.04
N TYR A 98 2.51 4.20 16.61
CA TYR A 98 2.33 5.35 17.48
C TYR A 98 0.86 5.75 17.41
N ILE A 99 0.19 5.76 18.56
CA ILE A 99 -1.23 6.09 18.67
C ILE A 99 -1.39 7.33 19.55
N GLY A 100 -2.08 8.32 19.03
CA GLY A 100 -2.49 9.50 19.78
C GLY A 100 -3.96 9.43 20.14
N THR A 101 -4.25 9.47 21.43
CA THR A 101 -5.61 9.51 21.98
C THR A 101 -5.95 10.93 22.44
N GLY A 102 -7.23 11.29 22.34
CA GLY A 102 -7.79 12.55 22.82
C GLY A 102 -9.15 12.33 23.48
N GLU A 103 -9.84 13.41 23.85
CA GLU A 103 -11.10 13.35 24.59
C GLU A 103 -12.22 12.60 23.85
N ILE A 104 -12.19 12.59 22.52
CA ILE A 104 -13.25 12.04 21.66
C ILE A 104 -12.81 10.76 20.92
N GLY A 105 -11.55 10.31 21.10
CA GLY A 105 -11.07 9.10 20.44
C GLY A 105 -9.64 9.19 19.92
N ILE A 106 -9.38 8.54 18.79
CA ILE A 106 -8.06 8.48 18.14
C ILE A 106 -7.83 9.75 17.33
N VAL A 107 -6.93 10.60 17.82
CA VAL A 107 -6.59 11.88 17.17
C VAL A 107 -5.42 11.74 16.20
N SER A 108 -4.53 10.78 16.41
CA SER A 108 -3.43 10.52 15.48
C SER A 108 -3.01 9.06 15.43
N ILE A 109 -2.46 8.67 14.28
CA ILE A 109 -1.78 7.38 14.11
C ILE A 109 -0.58 7.54 13.18
N LYS A 110 0.48 6.80 13.47
CA LYS A 110 1.70 6.75 12.67
C LYS A 110 2.34 5.38 12.79
N PHE A 111 2.96 4.91 11.72
CA PHE A 111 3.55 3.59 11.65
C PHE A 111 5.04 3.66 11.31
N LEU A 112 5.77 2.66 11.80
CA LEU A 112 7.13 2.37 11.40
C LEU A 112 7.13 1.02 10.68
N TYR A 113 7.62 0.98 9.45
CA TYR A 113 7.66 -0.21 8.60
C TYR A 113 9.09 -0.67 8.36
N GLU A 114 9.24 -1.87 7.81
CA GLU A 114 10.48 -2.29 7.13
C GLU A 114 10.14 -2.80 5.74
N ASN A 115 10.98 -2.47 4.76
CA ASN A 115 10.83 -2.91 3.36
C ASN A 115 11.60 -4.21 3.08
N ASP A 116 11.57 -4.65 1.83
CA ASP A 116 12.22 -5.87 1.31
C ASP A 116 13.75 -5.84 1.41
N ILE A 117 14.36 -4.64 1.43
CA ILE A 117 15.80 -4.45 1.60
C ILE A 117 16.21 -4.18 3.06
N HIS A 118 15.32 -4.42 4.02
CA HIS A 118 15.53 -4.28 5.47
C HIS A 118 15.78 -2.84 5.95
N GLU A 119 15.32 -1.85 5.19
CA GLU A 119 15.34 -0.45 5.62
C GLU A 119 14.09 -0.09 6.41
N ILE A 120 14.29 0.66 7.49
CA ILE A 120 13.20 1.17 8.32
C ILE A 120 12.59 2.41 7.66
N ILE A 121 11.29 2.33 7.36
CA ILE A 121 10.53 3.42 6.73
C ILE A 121 9.60 4.04 7.77
N VAL A 122 9.75 5.34 7.98
CA VAL A 122 8.88 6.13 8.86
C VAL A 122 7.67 6.60 8.05
N GLY A 123 6.49 6.07 8.37
CA GLY A 123 5.24 6.49 7.73
C GLY A 123 4.87 7.94 8.08
N ASP A 124 3.96 8.51 7.29
CA ASP A 124 3.43 9.83 7.55
C ASP A 124 2.59 9.86 8.83
N HIS A 125 2.43 11.06 9.38
CA HIS A 125 1.58 11.27 10.55
C HIS A 125 0.16 11.60 10.11
N HIS A 126 -0.78 10.72 10.44
CA HIS A 126 -2.20 10.85 10.08
C HIS A 126 -2.99 11.38 11.27
N GLY A 127 -3.84 12.39 11.07
CA GLY A 127 -4.55 13.08 12.14
C GLY A 127 -3.80 14.31 12.69
N ASN A 128 -3.95 14.57 13.99
CA ASN A 128 -3.34 15.73 14.67
C ASN A 128 -1.81 15.61 14.77
N LYS A 129 -1.09 16.45 14.01
CA LYS A 129 0.38 16.49 13.95
C LYS A 129 1.05 17.22 15.13
N ASN A 130 0.27 17.93 15.95
CA ASN A 130 0.78 18.73 17.06
C ASN A 130 0.74 17.99 18.41
N LEU A 131 0.45 16.69 18.40
CA LEU A 131 0.35 15.90 19.62
C LEU A 131 1.74 15.64 20.22
N LEU A 132 1.92 16.02 21.48
CA LEU A 132 3.21 15.90 22.18
C LEU A 132 3.51 14.48 22.66
N ARG A 133 2.48 13.67 22.94
CA ARG A 133 2.63 12.33 23.50
C ARG A 133 1.84 11.33 22.67
N HIS A 134 2.50 10.24 22.33
CA HIS A 134 1.89 9.07 21.72
C HIS A 134 2.05 7.89 22.68
N GLU A 135 1.08 7.00 22.66
CA GLU A 135 1.26 5.64 23.13
C GLU A 135 1.97 4.84 22.03
N GLU A 136 2.78 3.87 22.42
CA GLU A 136 3.60 3.10 21.50
C GLU A 136 3.27 1.61 21.62
N PHE A 137 3.21 0.93 20.48
CA PHE A 137 3.12 -0.51 20.38
C PHE A 137 4.26 -1.04 19.51
N ASP A 138 5.34 -1.45 20.18
CA ASP A 138 6.51 -2.10 19.57
C ASP A 138 6.24 -3.57 19.26
N LEU A 139 6.66 -4.03 18.08
CA LEU A 139 6.62 -5.44 17.69
C LEU A 139 8.04 -6.02 17.66
N ASP A 140 8.21 -7.22 18.21
CA ASP A 140 9.47 -7.98 18.13
C ASP A 140 9.64 -8.63 16.75
N TYR A 141 9.89 -7.84 15.72
CA TYR A 141 10.03 -8.35 14.35
C TYR A 141 11.41 -9.01 14.11
N PRO A 142 11.52 -10.11 13.32
CA PRO A 142 10.50 -10.76 12.49
C PRO A 142 9.61 -11.79 13.19
N SER A 143 9.86 -12.08 14.47
CA SER A 143 9.08 -13.07 15.23
C SER A 143 7.62 -12.66 15.41
N GLU A 144 7.36 -11.36 15.56
CA GLU A 144 6.06 -10.76 15.79
C GLU A 144 5.60 -9.93 14.59
N TYR A 145 4.37 -10.20 14.11
CA TYR A 145 3.70 -9.49 13.03
C TYR A 145 2.21 -9.34 13.30
N LEU A 146 1.62 -8.27 12.79
CA LEU A 146 0.20 -7.97 12.92
C LEU A 146 -0.66 -8.95 12.11
N THR A 147 -1.76 -9.42 12.71
CA THR A 147 -2.72 -10.36 12.12
C THR A 147 -4.11 -9.77 11.99
N SER A 148 -4.52 -8.89 12.92
CA SER A 148 -5.78 -8.17 12.83
C SER A 148 -5.74 -6.80 13.54
N VAL A 149 -6.67 -5.94 13.16
CA VAL A 149 -7.00 -4.71 13.88
C VAL A 149 -8.49 -4.71 14.18
N GLU A 150 -8.82 -4.59 15.45
CA GLU A 150 -10.18 -4.37 15.92
C GLU A 150 -10.36 -2.88 16.19
N GLY A 151 -11.56 -2.35 15.93
CA GLY A 151 -11.83 -0.95 16.21
C GLY A 151 -13.30 -0.62 16.27
N SER A 152 -13.56 0.60 16.73
CA SER A 152 -14.89 1.20 16.80
C SER A 152 -14.82 2.65 16.40
N TYR A 153 -15.89 3.14 15.77
CA TYR A 153 -16.05 4.53 15.38
C TYR A 153 -17.45 5.01 15.78
N ASP A 154 -17.57 6.28 16.10
CA ASP A 154 -18.84 6.90 16.51
C ASP A 154 -18.89 8.36 16.06
N VAL A 155 -20.09 8.93 16.03
CA VAL A 155 -20.35 10.31 15.68
C VAL A 155 -19.75 11.24 16.75
N VAL A 156 -18.99 12.24 16.30
CA VAL A 156 -18.42 13.28 17.17
C VAL A 156 -19.56 14.01 17.89
N PRO A 157 -19.49 14.19 19.22
CA PRO A 157 -20.50 14.94 19.97
C PRO A 157 -20.76 16.33 19.36
N GLY A 158 -22.00 16.57 18.94
CA GLY A 158 -22.43 17.83 18.32
C GLY A 158 -22.35 17.87 16.78
N SER A 159 -21.87 16.81 16.13
CA SER A 159 -22.06 16.58 14.69
C SER A 159 -23.20 15.57 14.47
N GLU A 160 -23.80 15.57 13.28
CA GLU A 160 -24.78 14.55 12.86
C GLU A 160 -24.17 13.50 11.93
N GLU A 161 -23.01 13.78 11.33
CA GLU A 161 -22.44 12.95 10.26
C GLU A 161 -20.93 12.66 10.42
N ASP A 162 -20.22 13.40 11.27
CA ASP A 162 -18.76 13.23 11.42
C ASP A 162 -18.43 12.09 12.36
N GLU A 163 -18.23 10.90 11.80
CA GLU A 163 -17.77 9.72 12.52
C GLU A 163 -16.24 9.66 12.62
N VAL A 164 -15.73 9.41 13.82
CA VAL A 164 -14.30 9.27 14.10
C VAL A 164 -14.01 7.97 14.84
N MET A 165 -12.79 7.46 14.66
CA MET A 165 -12.32 6.27 15.36
C MET A 165 -12.22 6.56 16.86
N ILE A 166 -12.96 5.81 17.67
CA ILE A 166 -12.98 5.95 19.13
C ILE A 166 -12.13 4.90 19.83
N MET A 167 -11.88 3.76 19.18
CA MET A 167 -11.11 2.66 19.75
C MET A 167 -10.31 1.93 18.66
N LEU A 168 -9.09 1.54 18.99
CA LEU A 168 -8.28 0.58 18.22
C LEU A 168 -7.61 -0.42 19.14
N LYS A 169 -7.54 -1.67 18.69
CA LYS A 169 -6.79 -2.75 19.35
C LYS A 169 -6.13 -3.63 18.29
N PHE A 170 -4.85 -3.90 18.48
CA PHE A 170 -4.02 -4.60 17.50
C PHE A 170 -3.72 -6.01 18.01
N THR A 171 -3.88 -7.02 17.15
CA THR A 171 -3.48 -8.39 17.46
C THR A 171 -2.33 -8.80 16.56
N THR A 172 -1.33 -9.44 17.17
CA THR A 172 -0.19 -10.06 16.50
C THR A 172 -0.31 -11.58 16.54
N ASN A 173 0.61 -12.28 15.90
CA ASN A 173 0.74 -13.72 16.05
C ASN A 173 1.19 -14.17 17.47
N MET A 174 1.57 -13.24 18.35
CA MET A 174 2.09 -13.55 19.68
C MET A 174 1.26 -12.99 20.83
N ARG A 175 0.62 -11.82 20.66
CA ARG A 175 -0.14 -11.12 21.71
C ARG A 175 -1.16 -10.14 21.14
N THR A 176 -1.92 -9.54 22.03
CA THR A 176 -2.82 -8.42 21.74
C THR A 176 -2.31 -7.17 22.47
N SER A 177 -2.41 -6.00 21.82
CA SER A 177 -2.12 -4.72 22.43
C SER A 177 -3.15 -4.35 23.51
N PRO A 178 -2.89 -3.34 24.36
CA PRO A 178 -3.96 -2.64 25.06
C PRO A 178 -5.01 -2.10 24.10
N CYS A 179 -6.22 -1.83 24.60
CA CYS A 179 -7.20 -1.01 23.89
C CYS A 179 -6.74 0.45 23.95
N TYR A 180 -6.66 1.10 22.80
CA TYR A 180 -6.40 2.54 22.70
C TYR A 180 -7.71 3.27 22.45
N GLY A 181 -8.02 4.30 23.24
CA GLY A 181 -9.22 5.12 23.06
C GLY A 181 -10.22 5.01 24.21
N LEU A 182 -11.52 5.10 23.91
CA LEU A 182 -12.58 5.31 24.89
C LEU A 182 -13.41 4.08 25.25
N ASP A 183 -13.22 2.95 24.55
CA ASP A 183 -14.06 1.76 24.67
C ASP A 183 -13.23 0.46 24.63
N ASP A 184 -13.85 -0.68 24.92
CA ASP A 184 -13.29 -2.02 24.75
C ASP A 184 -14.16 -2.99 23.93
N ASP A 185 -15.29 -2.52 23.40
CA ASP A 185 -16.18 -3.29 22.50
C ASP A 185 -15.98 -2.93 21.01
N PRO A 186 -15.43 -3.83 20.17
CA PRO A 186 -15.16 -3.56 18.75
C PRO A 186 -16.42 -3.65 17.87
N SER A 187 -16.66 -2.61 17.05
CA SER A 187 -17.72 -2.63 16.04
C SER A 187 -17.28 -3.25 14.70
N PHE A 188 -15.98 -3.32 14.43
CA PHE A 188 -15.42 -3.96 13.24
C PHE A 188 -14.08 -4.67 13.51
N VAL A 189 -13.74 -5.61 12.63
CA VAL A 189 -12.45 -6.30 12.60
C VAL A 189 -11.89 -6.29 11.19
N LEU A 190 -10.67 -5.78 11.03
CA LEU A 190 -9.87 -5.86 9.81
C LEU A 190 -8.92 -7.04 9.93
N HIS A 191 -9.16 -8.10 9.17
CA HIS A 191 -8.29 -9.26 9.10
C HIS A 191 -8.43 -9.96 7.75
N LYS A 192 -7.43 -10.79 7.41
CA LYS A 192 -7.57 -11.79 6.34
C LYS A 192 -6.89 -13.09 6.77
N GLU A 193 -7.61 -14.20 6.67
CA GLU A 193 -7.10 -15.52 7.05
C GLU A 193 -5.82 -15.88 6.28
N GLY A 194 -4.80 -16.38 6.99
CA GLY A 194 -3.52 -16.76 6.40
C GLY A 194 -2.62 -15.59 5.96
N HIS A 195 -2.92 -14.36 6.35
CA HIS A 195 -2.15 -13.17 5.97
C HIS A 195 -1.67 -12.35 7.18
N LYS A 196 -0.53 -11.67 7.00
CA LYS A 196 -0.01 -10.62 7.91
C LYS A 196 -0.36 -9.24 7.37
N ILE A 197 -0.53 -8.27 8.27
CA ILE A 197 -0.71 -6.86 7.91
C ILE A 197 0.66 -6.22 7.71
N VAL A 198 0.83 -5.53 6.59
CA VAL A 198 2.11 -4.91 6.20
C VAL A 198 2.02 -3.41 5.94
N GLY A 199 0.83 -2.88 5.73
CA GLY A 199 0.64 -1.45 5.45
C GLY A 199 -0.74 -0.98 5.89
N PHE A 200 -0.91 0.33 5.93
CA PHE A 200 -2.17 0.96 6.33
C PHE A 200 -2.57 2.03 5.33
N HIS A 201 -3.88 2.24 5.24
CA HIS A 201 -4.50 3.35 4.51
C HIS A 201 -5.73 3.84 5.26
N GLY A 202 -6.28 4.98 4.90
CA GLY A 202 -7.45 5.49 5.60
C GLY A 202 -7.86 6.89 5.20
N LYS A 203 -8.57 7.54 6.13
CA LYS A 203 -8.91 8.95 6.04
C LYS A 203 -8.69 9.64 7.38
N SER A 204 -8.15 10.85 7.34
CA SER A 204 -7.93 11.65 8.55
C SER A 204 -8.09 13.14 8.30
N SER A 205 -8.41 13.86 9.36
CA SER A 205 -8.38 15.32 9.45
C SER A 205 -7.47 15.70 10.62
N THR A 206 -7.96 16.42 11.63
CA THR A 206 -7.34 16.48 12.95
C THR A 206 -7.63 15.25 13.80
N MET A 207 -8.48 14.34 13.31
CA MET A 207 -8.79 13.05 13.93
C MET A 207 -8.72 11.93 12.90
N LEU A 208 -8.70 10.68 13.35
CA LEU A 208 -8.76 9.51 12.48
C LEU A 208 -10.23 9.19 12.15
N HIS A 209 -10.59 9.20 10.87
CA HIS A 209 -11.97 8.93 10.42
C HIS A 209 -12.14 7.48 9.99
N LYS A 210 -11.17 6.98 9.22
CA LYS A 210 -11.25 5.66 8.56
C LYS A 210 -9.90 4.96 8.59
N LEU A 211 -9.90 3.64 8.75
CA LEU A 211 -8.69 2.81 8.74
C LEU A 211 -8.90 1.54 7.89
N GLY A 212 -7.90 1.20 7.09
CA GLY A 212 -7.82 -0.01 6.29
C GLY A 212 -6.41 -0.57 6.29
N ILE A 213 -6.28 -1.83 5.84
CA ILE A 213 -5.03 -2.59 5.89
C ILE A 213 -4.60 -3.08 4.51
N HIS A 214 -3.28 -3.18 4.34
CA HIS A 214 -2.63 -3.95 3.28
C HIS A 214 -2.09 -5.25 3.86
N VAL A 215 -2.30 -6.36 3.17
CA VAL A 215 -1.95 -7.70 3.68
C VAL A 215 -1.12 -8.51 2.69
N LEU A 216 -0.19 -9.31 3.23
CA LEU A 216 0.59 -10.31 2.50
C LEU A 216 0.36 -11.71 3.07
N PRO A 217 0.35 -12.77 2.24
CA PRO A 217 0.31 -14.15 2.74
C PRO A 217 1.44 -14.41 3.75
N ILE A 218 1.12 -15.13 4.83
CA ILE A 218 2.15 -15.57 5.79
C ILE A 218 2.94 -16.69 5.12
N THR A 219 4.20 -16.43 4.80
CA THR A 219 5.14 -17.45 4.34
C THR A 219 5.86 -18.03 5.54
N HIS A 220 5.71 -19.32 5.79
CA HIS A 220 6.61 -20.05 6.69
C HIS A 220 7.96 -20.18 5.98
N SER A 221 8.96 -19.42 6.42
CA SER A 221 10.37 -19.68 6.11
C SER A 221 10.88 -20.88 6.88
#